data_AF-A0A1R1ECR5-F1
#
_entry.id   AF-A0A1R1ECR5-F1
#
_cell.length_a   1.000
_cell.length_b   1.000
_cell.length_c   1.000
_cell.angle_alpha   90.00
_cell.angle_beta   90.00
_cell.angle_gamma   90.00
#
_symmetry.space_group_name_H-M   'P 1'
#
loop_
_entity.id
_entity.type
_entity.pdbx_description
1 polymer ?
#
loop_
_entity_poly.entity_id
_entity_poly.type
_entity_poly.pdbx_seq_one_letter_code
_entity_poly.pdbx_strand_id
1 'polypeptide(L)'
;MIKTEQLSLARQLDLVFKELEEELSGLSSGTVFVQIRNNVIGKFGIRHHPLEGRNGEIHSQDSGLTPVQYSSFRLMALESLKYKRHWTHGEISYEFTIRQGLIAVDAILESNYNMANLMIRYPRHTYPETVTELS
;
A
#
# COMPACT_ATOMS: atom_id res chain seq x y z
N MET A 1 11.47 30.23 4.05
CA MET A 1 10.62 29.03 3.88
C MET A 1 11.31 27.87 4.58
N ILE A 2 10.76 27.42 5.70
CA ILE A 2 11.26 26.24 6.41
C ILE A 2 10.97 25.05 5.49
N LYS A 3 12.03 24.38 5.00
CA LYS A 3 11.89 23.08 4.35
C LYS A 3 11.42 22.12 5.44
N THR A 4 10.12 21.87 5.52
CA THR A 4 9.58 20.77 6.32
C THR A 4 10.31 19.50 5.85
N GLU A 5 11.13 18.90 6.71
CA GLU A 5 11.82 17.66 6.37
C GLU A 5 10.76 16.60 6.08
N GLN A 6 10.55 16.32 4.80
CA GLN A 6 9.60 15.32 4.38
C GLN A 6 10.13 13.97 4.85
N LEU A 7 9.38 13.32 5.75
CA LEU A 7 9.77 12.03 6.32
C LEU A 7 10.04 11.01 5.20
N SER A 8 11.07 10.19 5.37
CA SER A 8 11.32 9.09 4.44
C SER A 8 10.13 8.14 4.39
N LEU A 9 9.89 7.49 3.24
CA LEU A 9 8.79 6.54 3.09
C LEU A 9 8.87 5.39 4.11
N ALA A 10 10.08 4.95 4.47
CA ALA A 10 10.28 3.97 5.54
C ALA A 10 9.79 4.49 6.90
N ARG A 11 10.05 5.77 7.21
CA ARG A 11 9.55 6.39 8.45
C ARG A 11 8.04 6.59 8.43
N GLN A 12 7.47 6.92 7.28
CA GLN A 12 6.00 7.00 7.12
C GLN A 12 5.35 5.62 7.31
N LEU A 13 5.93 4.57 6.71
CA LEU A 13 5.43 3.21 6.88
C LEU A 13 5.54 2.74 8.34
N ASP A 14 6.62 3.12 9.04
CA ASP A 14 6.74 2.88 10.48
C ASP A 14 5.58 3.50 11.28
N LEU A 15 5.17 4.72 10.93
CA LEU A 15 4.02 5.39 11.56
C LEU A 15 2.69 4.69 11.23
N VAL A 16 2.53 4.20 9.99
CA VAL A 16 1.36 3.41 9.61
C VAL A 16 1.23 2.17 10.49
N PHE A 17 2.31 1.40 10.67
CA PHE A 17 2.24 0.20 11.51
C PHE A 17 1.88 0.50 12.95
N LYS A 18 2.43 1.59 13.52
CA LYS A 18 2.09 2.04 14.88
C LYS A 18 0.61 2.39 15.04
N GLU A 19 0.04 3.06 14.04
CA GLU A 19 -1.40 3.39 14.06
C GLU A 19 -2.27 2.12 13.98
N LEU A 20 -1.81 1.12 13.22
CA LEU A 20 -2.54 -0.14 13.01
C LEU A 20 -2.29 -1.20 14.10
N GLU A 21 -1.46 -0.92 15.10
CA GLU A 21 -1.02 -1.91 16.09
C GLU A 21 -2.19 -2.52 16.89
N GLU A 22 -3.11 -1.67 17.35
CA GLU A 22 -4.29 -2.10 18.10
C GLU A 22 -5.20 -2.99 17.25
N GLU A 23 -5.49 -2.59 16.00
CA GLU A 23 -6.33 -3.36 15.09
C GLU A 23 -5.68 -4.71 14.71
N LEU A 24 -4.37 -4.71 14.41
CA LEU A 24 -3.62 -5.92 14.11
C LEU A 24 -3.56 -6.90 15.29
N SER A 25 -3.61 -6.41 16.53
CA SER A 25 -3.64 -7.27 17.72
C SER A 25 -4.92 -8.12 17.82
N GLY A 26 -5.97 -7.75 17.08
CA GLY A 26 -7.24 -8.49 16.98
C GLY A 26 -7.41 -9.33 15.71
N LEU A 27 -6.44 -9.34 14.79
CA LEU A 27 -6.56 -10.03 13.51
C LEU A 27 -5.52 -11.13 13.34
N SER A 28 -5.90 -12.35 12.94
CA SER A 28 -4.92 -13.40 12.61
C SER A 28 -4.59 -13.48 11.12
N SER A 29 -5.40 -12.84 10.27
CA SER A 29 -5.15 -12.73 8.83
C SER A 29 -5.80 -11.49 8.23
N GLY A 30 -5.30 -11.06 7.08
CA GLY A 30 -5.84 -9.92 6.35
C GLY A 30 -4.82 -9.34 5.38
N THR A 31 -5.12 -8.14 4.92
CA THR A 31 -4.28 -7.37 4.00
C THR A 31 -4.12 -5.96 4.52
N VAL A 32 -2.90 -5.56 4.87
CA VAL A 32 -2.55 -4.16 5.13
C VAL A 32 -2.26 -3.50 3.79
N PHE A 33 -2.96 -2.44 3.43
CA PHE A 33 -2.69 -1.69 2.19
C PHE A 33 -2.23 -0.27 2.50
N VAL A 34 -1.32 0.26 1.69
CA VAL A 34 -0.83 1.65 1.76
C VAL A 34 -0.78 2.27 0.37
N GLN A 35 -1.36 3.46 0.23
CA GLN A 35 -1.41 4.23 -1.01
C GLN A 35 -0.41 5.36 -0.97
N ILE A 36 0.50 5.37 -1.94
CA ILE A 36 1.64 6.27 -2.02
C ILE A 36 1.48 7.18 -3.22
N ARG A 37 1.66 8.49 -3.02
CA ARG A 37 1.73 9.51 -4.06
C ARG A 37 2.86 10.46 -3.78
N ASN A 38 3.76 10.68 -4.75
CA ASN A 38 4.93 11.54 -4.58
C ASN A 38 5.78 11.20 -3.34
N ASN A 39 5.99 9.89 -3.06
CA ASN A 39 6.66 9.40 -1.86
C ASN A 39 5.98 9.78 -0.52
N VAL A 40 4.69 10.11 -0.54
CA VAL A 40 3.86 10.35 0.64
C VAL A 40 2.77 9.30 0.72
N ILE A 41 2.64 8.67 1.89
CA ILE A 41 1.50 7.79 2.19
C ILE A 41 0.28 8.68 2.45
N GLY A 42 -0.72 8.59 1.58
CA GLY A 42 -1.95 9.37 1.68
C GLY A 42 -3.11 8.62 2.31
N LYS A 43 -3.16 7.30 2.15
CA LYS A 43 -4.21 6.43 2.69
C LYS A 43 -3.62 5.07 3.05
N PHE A 44 -4.10 4.48 4.12
CA PHE A 44 -3.76 3.12 4.53
C PHE A 44 -4.95 2.49 5.26
N GLY A 45 -4.86 1.19 5.53
CA GLY A 45 -5.83 0.48 6.34
C GLY A 45 -5.65 -1.02 6.24
N ILE A 46 -6.58 -1.75 6.85
CA ILE A 46 -6.61 -3.21 6.83
C ILE A 46 -7.88 -3.67 6.12
N ARG A 47 -7.75 -4.68 5.27
CA ARG A 47 -8.87 -5.45 4.73
C ARG A 47 -8.75 -6.84 5.33
N HIS A 48 -9.73 -7.26 6.12
CA HIS A 48 -9.79 -8.61 6.64
C HIS A 48 -11.21 -9.14 6.48
N HIS A 49 -11.37 -10.45 6.49
CA HIS A 49 -12.70 -11.03 6.54
C HIS A 49 -13.19 -10.93 7.99
N PRO A 50 -14.32 -10.26 8.27
CA PRO A 50 -14.78 -10.01 9.63
C PRO A 50 -15.25 -11.28 10.37
N LEU A 51 -15.47 -12.39 9.66
CA LEU A 51 -16.16 -13.57 10.18
C LEU A 51 -15.51 -14.83 9.59
N GLU A 52 -14.68 -15.52 10.37
CA GLU A 52 -14.39 -16.93 10.08
C GLU A 52 -15.60 -17.76 10.52
N GLY A 53 -16.58 -17.90 9.63
CA GLY A 53 -17.70 -18.82 9.85
C GLY A 53 -17.21 -20.26 9.74
N ARG A 54 -17.06 -20.96 10.87
CA ARG A 54 -16.95 -22.42 10.90
C ARG A 54 -18.26 -22.99 11.44
N ASN A 55 -18.85 -23.95 10.72
CA ASN A 55 -20.06 -24.68 11.12
C ASN A 55 -21.31 -23.81 11.39
N GLY A 56 -21.48 -22.68 10.70
CA GLY A 56 -22.69 -21.84 10.81
C GLY A 56 -22.70 -20.87 12.00
N GLU A 57 -21.61 -20.80 12.76
CA GLU A 57 -21.43 -19.83 13.84
C GLU A 57 -20.36 -18.80 13.47
N ILE A 58 -20.67 -17.54 13.76
CA ILE A 58 -19.74 -16.42 13.63
C ILE A 58 -19.04 -16.27 14.98
N HIS A 59 -17.74 -16.52 15.03
CA HIS A 59 -16.92 -16.29 16.21
C HIS A 59 -16.02 -15.08 15.96
N SER A 60 -15.98 -14.15 16.92
CA SER A 60 -14.90 -13.17 16.99
C SER A 60 -13.59 -13.91 17.28
N GLN A 61 -12.54 -13.68 16.48
CA GLN A 61 -11.23 -14.20 16.84
C GLN A 61 -10.71 -13.43 18.05
N ASP A 62 -10.61 -14.10 19.20
CA ASP A 62 -10.18 -13.48 20.46
C ASP A 62 -8.66 -13.18 20.50
N SER A 63 -7.89 -13.53 19.46
CA SER A 63 -6.45 -13.30 19.42
C SER A 63 -5.93 -13.05 18.00
N GLY A 64 -5.32 -11.87 17.79
CA GLY A 64 -4.59 -11.52 16.58
C GLY A 64 -3.08 -11.64 16.74
N LEU A 65 -2.33 -10.68 16.16
CA LEU A 65 -0.86 -10.69 16.21
C LEU A 65 -0.36 -10.48 17.65
N THR A 66 0.51 -11.38 18.10
CA THR A 66 1.35 -11.14 19.28
C THR A 66 2.35 -10.01 19.03
N PRO A 67 2.90 -9.36 20.07
CA PRO A 67 3.92 -8.31 19.89
C PRO A 67 5.14 -8.74 19.07
N VAL A 68 5.53 -10.02 19.20
CA VAL A 68 6.64 -10.60 18.43
C VAL A 68 6.28 -10.74 16.94
N GLN A 69 5.08 -11.23 16.64
CA GLN A 69 4.58 -11.36 15.27
C GLN A 69 4.38 -9.99 14.62
N TYR A 70 3.82 -9.02 15.34
CA TYR A 70 3.66 -7.64 14.87
C TYR A 70 5.01 -6.99 14.55
N SER A 71 6.00 -7.12 15.44
CA SER A 71 7.36 -6.62 15.19
C SER A 71 7.98 -7.27 13.95
N SER A 72 7.82 -8.58 13.79
CA SER A 72 8.27 -9.32 12.60
C SER A 72 7.57 -8.82 11.33
N PHE A 73 6.25 -8.62 11.36
CA PHE A 73 5.48 -8.06 10.25
C PHE A 73 6.03 -6.70 9.83
N ARG A 74 6.15 -5.78 10.79
CA ARG A 74 6.65 -4.43 10.57
C ARG A 74 8.05 -4.43 9.95
N LEU A 75 8.95 -5.29 10.41
CA LEU A 75 10.30 -5.42 9.86
C LEU A 75 10.28 -5.93 8.42
N MET A 76 9.48 -6.96 8.11
CA MET A 76 9.31 -7.47 6.74
C MET A 76 8.74 -6.40 5.81
N ALA A 77 7.75 -5.63 6.27
CA ALA A 77 7.17 -4.55 5.50
C ALA A 77 8.20 -3.45 5.18
N LEU A 78 9.01 -3.04 6.16
CA LEU A 78 10.09 -2.07 5.96
C LEU A 78 11.18 -2.61 5.00
N GLU A 79 11.51 -3.89 5.10
CA GLU A 79 12.46 -4.54 4.20
C GLU A 79 11.96 -4.61 2.75
N SER A 80 10.66 -4.83 2.55
CA SER A 80 10.05 -4.86 1.22
C SER A 80 10.33 -3.56 0.42
N LEU A 81 10.49 -2.43 1.12
CA LEU A 81 10.76 -1.14 0.49
C LEU A 81 12.10 -1.07 -0.24
N LYS A 82 13.03 -1.98 0.06
CA LYS A 82 14.33 -2.10 -0.63
C LYS A 82 14.18 -2.60 -2.07
N TYR A 83 13.09 -3.31 -2.39
CA TYR A 83 12.84 -3.86 -3.73
C TYR A 83 12.17 -2.89 -4.69
N LYS A 84 11.84 -1.67 -4.23
CA LYS A 84 11.26 -0.61 -5.06
C LYS A 84 12.30 -0.08 -6.06
N ARG A 85 11.95 -0.04 -7.36
CA ARG A 85 12.77 0.56 -8.42
C ARG A 85 12.01 1.68 -9.12
N HIS A 86 12.54 2.91 -9.08
CA HIS A 86 11.96 4.10 -9.73
C HIS A 86 10.47 4.35 -9.42
N TRP A 87 10.03 3.94 -8.23
CA TRP A 87 8.63 3.99 -7.83
C TRP A 87 8.33 5.22 -6.98
N THR A 88 7.35 6.03 -7.40
CA THR A 88 6.91 7.25 -6.69
C THR A 88 5.41 7.29 -6.40
N HIS A 89 4.62 6.44 -7.06
CA HIS A 89 3.16 6.41 -7.04
C HIS A 89 2.64 4.98 -7.13
N GLY A 90 1.78 4.55 -6.21
CA GLY A 90 1.27 3.19 -6.23
C GLY A 90 0.59 2.74 -4.95
N GLU A 91 0.33 1.45 -4.87
CA GLU A 91 -0.17 0.77 -3.68
C GLU A 91 0.82 -0.33 -3.27
N ILE A 92 1.15 -0.43 -1.97
CA ILE A 92 1.72 -1.66 -1.42
C ILE A 92 0.61 -2.37 -0.67
N SER A 93 0.42 -3.66 -0.94
CA SER A 93 -0.45 -4.53 -0.16
C SER A 93 0.39 -5.61 0.50
N TYR A 94 0.18 -5.83 1.79
CA TYR A 94 0.79 -6.89 2.57
C TYR A 94 -0.28 -7.87 3.01
N GLU A 95 -0.36 -9.02 2.37
CA GLU A 95 -1.23 -10.12 2.81
C GLU A 95 -0.52 -10.87 3.94
N PHE A 96 -1.19 -11.03 5.08
CA PHE A 96 -0.63 -11.71 6.24
C PHE A 96 -1.59 -12.79 6.76
N THR A 97 -1.01 -13.83 7.35
CA THR A 97 -1.75 -14.88 8.04
C THR A 97 -0.86 -15.52 9.10
N ILE A 98 -1.45 -15.91 10.23
CA ILE A 98 -0.78 -16.71 11.25
C ILE A 98 -0.98 -18.19 10.93
N ARG A 99 0.12 -18.92 10.71
CA ARG A 99 0.14 -20.36 10.49
C ARG A 99 1.01 -21.01 11.55
N GLN A 100 0.44 -21.92 12.35
CA GLN A 100 1.16 -22.65 13.39
C GLN A 100 1.93 -21.73 14.37
N GLY A 101 1.37 -20.55 14.67
CA GLY A 101 2.02 -19.55 15.54
C GLY A 101 3.11 -18.70 14.88
N LEU A 102 3.40 -18.92 13.60
CA LEU A 102 4.31 -18.09 12.81
C LEU A 102 3.53 -17.16 11.89
N ILE A 103 4.03 -15.94 11.71
CA ILE A 103 3.46 -15.01 10.73
C ILE A 103 4.05 -15.29 9.35
N ALA A 104 3.17 -15.47 8.35
CA ALA A 104 3.52 -15.47 6.95
C ALA A 104 3.03 -14.16 6.33
N VAL A 105 3.88 -13.50 5.53
CA VAL A 105 3.56 -12.23 4.86
C VAL A 105 3.96 -12.32 3.40
N ASP A 106 3.05 -11.95 2.50
CA ASP A 106 3.33 -11.69 1.10
C ASP A 106 3.14 -10.21 0.78
N ALA A 107 3.92 -9.67 -0.15
CA ALA A 107 3.94 -8.24 -0.46
C ALA A 107 3.75 -8.00 -1.96
N ILE A 108 2.67 -7.29 -2.31
CA ILE A 108 2.38 -6.85 -3.67
C ILE A 108 2.69 -5.36 -3.77
N LEU A 109 3.59 -5.00 -4.69
CA LEU A 109 3.99 -3.62 -4.96
C LEU A 109 3.44 -3.21 -6.34
N GLU A 110 2.35 -2.46 -6.35
CA GLU A 110 1.68 -2.02 -7.58
C GLU A 110 2.07 -0.58 -7.92
N SER A 111 2.59 -0.36 -9.13
CA SER A 111 2.93 0.98 -9.62
C SER A 111 1.77 1.61 -10.39
N ASN A 112 1.35 2.81 -9.97
CA ASN A 112 0.21 3.51 -10.57
C ASN A 112 0.68 4.67 -11.45
N TYR A 113 0.53 4.50 -12.77
CA TYR A 113 0.86 5.52 -13.76
C TYR A 113 -0.42 6.15 -14.30
N ASN A 114 -0.53 7.48 -14.21
CA ASN A 114 -1.61 8.21 -14.83
C ASN A 114 -1.19 8.61 -16.26
N MET A 115 -1.92 8.12 -17.27
CA MET A 115 -1.63 8.42 -18.68
C MET A 115 -1.74 9.91 -19.00
N ALA A 116 -2.60 10.66 -18.32
CA ALA A 116 -2.69 12.12 -18.50
C ALA A 116 -1.36 12.81 -18.18
N ASN A 117 -0.65 12.35 -17.14
CA ASN A 117 0.66 12.90 -16.78
C ASN A 117 1.75 12.57 -17.81
N LEU A 118 1.61 11.47 -18.53
CA LEU A 118 2.53 11.09 -19.62
C LEU A 118 2.22 11.87 -20.91
N MET A 119 0.95 12.15 -21.18
CA MET A 119 0.50 12.86 -22.38
C MET A 119 0.78 14.37 -22.36
N ILE A 120 0.94 15.00 -21.20
CA ILE A 120 1.32 16.43 -21.09
C ILE A 120 2.69 16.72 -21.75
N ARG A 121 3.57 15.72 -21.87
CA ARG A 121 4.90 15.88 -22.48
C ARG A 121 5.01 15.43 -23.93
N TYR A 122 3.93 14.93 -24.54
CA TYR A 122 3.94 14.73 -25.98
C TYR A 122 3.72 16.08 -26.67
N PRO A 123 4.67 16.58 -27.48
CA PRO A 123 4.36 17.69 -28.36
C PRO A 123 3.20 17.25 -29.24
N ARG A 124 2.06 17.95 -29.14
CA ARG A 124 1.04 17.84 -30.18
C ARG A 124 1.74 18.20 -31.49
N HIS A 125 2.00 17.22 -32.34
CA HIS A 125 2.22 17.54 -33.74
C HIS A 125 0.89 18.12 -34.20
N THR A 126 0.85 19.45 -34.31
CA THR A 126 -0.22 20.18 -34.98
C THR A 126 -0.33 19.59 -36.39
N TYR A 127 -1.42 18.88 -36.65
CA TYR A 127 -1.84 18.59 -38.02
C TYR A 127 -1.98 19.95 -38.73
N PRO A 128 -1.32 20.18 -39.88
CA PRO A 128 -1.67 21.33 -40.69
C PRO A 128 -3.09 21.09 -41.20
N GLU A 129 -4.03 21.95 -40.80
CA GLU A 129 -5.32 22.05 -41.48
C GLU A 129 -5.02 22.38 -42.94
N THR A 130 -5.19 21.41 -43.82
CA THR A 130 -5.19 21.64 -45.26
C THR A 130 -6.45 22.43 -45.59
N VAL A 131 -6.33 23.76 -45.60
CA VAL A 131 -7.30 24.67 -46.18
C VAL A 131 -7.41 24.30 -47.66
N THR A 132 -8.43 23.53 -48.02
CA THR A 132 -8.82 23.34 -49.41
C THR A 132 -9.94 24.33 -49.68
N GLU A 133 -9.56 25.51 -50.15
CA GLU A 133 -10.47 26.41 -50.85
C GLU A 133 -11.03 25.66 -52.07
N LEU A 134 -12.34 25.42 -52.09
CA LEU A 134 -13.04 25.00 -53.30
C LEU A 134 -13.60 26.25 -53.98
N SER A 135 -13.08 26.46 -55.19
CA SER A 135 -13.49 27.44 -56.21
C SER A 135 -14.87 27.15 -56.76
#